data_AF-A0A927ZBK4-F1
#
_entry.id   AF-A0A927ZBK4-F1
#
_cell.length_a   1.000
_cell.length_b   1.000
_cell.length_c   1.000
_cell.angle_alpha   90.00
_cell.angle_beta   90.00
_cell.angle_gamma   90.00
#
_symmetry.space_group_name_H-M   'P 1'
#
loop_
_entity.id
_entity.type
_entity.pdbx_description
1 polymer ?
#
loop_
_entity_poly.entity_id
_entity_poly.type
_entity_poly.pdbx_seq_one_letter_code
_entity_poly.pdbx_strand_id
1 'polypeptide(L)'
;MIPVVVGVTGHRNIPKEYIPEISSAVRAELVKLQNTCPDSVVCMLNSLAEGGDMICADAAEELGIPLIAVLPRDKEDYLNDFEGEARERFLHHCARAEQVFVAPATEEEPAGGSTRSFEFRQAGIYIATHCSMLLALWDGGPGTDAACGSAEAVRFALGEDYYPAAGSAIQPEFRTVIHIRSPRREGAAAGEINILGSPKITRDILSKTDDFNRCAKTIEPDDNSRLPKDAGNDRILMKMDAVSRAAGKLSRKYAERYRLILAMLAVVSSLLTFAFLMYDEAEAVWMILVCGLMLAAAWGCRQYAVRSDCHRRYIEFRALAECLRVQAYLRYAGSAVQAADLLCWTQQEETAWIRNAADVLSVGEEQNVKHDILDCWVIPQRDYHRNAQQRSKKELAASECIVRIALIFSIVLYLAAVIFELTSGGLIFKPLLHPADVNVYRTVLKILLGTISAATLFVANYYGRLSLPRTHSDHQKLERFYNAAIAEIGRCGQTEGVLEQLAREELIENGNWSSYQRDNKPDISL
;
A
#
# COMPACT_ATOMS: atom_id res chain seq x y z
N MET A 1 0.67 -2.25 -13.85
CA MET A 1 1.91 -2.52 -13.10
C MET A 1 2.45 -1.20 -12.57
N ILE A 2 3.09 -1.22 -11.41
CA ILE A 2 3.71 -0.04 -10.77
C ILE A 2 5.20 -0.05 -11.16
N PRO A 3 5.74 0.98 -11.82
CA PRO A 3 7.17 1.00 -12.13
C PRO A 3 7.99 1.27 -10.87
N VAL A 4 9.27 0.88 -10.91
CA VAL A 4 10.29 1.33 -9.96
C VAL A 4 11.02 2.48 -10.62
N VAL A 5 10.88 3.70 -10.08
CA VAL A 5 11.46 4.90 -10.69
C VAL A 5 12.78 5.27 -10.03
N VAL A 6 13.82 5.40 -10.84
CA VAL A 6 15.13 5.93 -10.46
C VAL A 6 15.19 7.39 -10.90
N GLY A 7 15.14 8.30 -9.94
CA GLY A 7 15.38 9.72 -10.19
C GLY A 7 16.87 9.96 -10.37
N VAL A 8 17.25 10.90 -11.23
CA VAL A 8 18.67 11.24 -11.46
C VAL A 8 18.92 12.70 -11.11
N THR A 9 20.07 12.93 -10.46
CA THR A 9 20.66 14.26 -10.38
C THR A 9 22.18 14.16 -10.49
N GLY A 10 22.80 15.00 -11.30
CA GLY A 10 24.23 14.94 -11.54
C GLY A 10 24.89 16.30 -11.71
N HIS A 11 26.17 16.35 -11.35
CA HIS A 11 27.02 17.51 -11.66
C HIS A 11 27.23 17.65 -13.16
N ARG A 12 27.23 18.90 -13.64
CA ARG A 12 27.52 19.20 -15.05
C ARG A 12 28.98 19.01 -15.43
N ASN A 13 29.88 19.39 -14.53
CA ASN A 13 31.31 19.42 -14.79
C ASN A 13 32.00 18.18 -14.23
N ILE A 14 31.90 17.05 -14.94
CA ILE A 14 32.60 15.81 -14.61
C ILE A 14 33.83 15.68 -15.54
N PRO A 15 35.06 15.57 -15.00
CA PRO A 15 36.26 15.35 -15.79
C PRO A 15 36.17 14.09 -16.66
N LYS A 16 36.62 14.19 -17.92
CA LYS A 16 36.50 13.09 -18.92
C LYS A 16 37.18 11.80 -18.48
N GLU A 17 38.24 11.89 -17.68
CA GLU A 17 38.97 10.74 -17.12
C GLU A 17 38.13 9.86 -16.20
N TYR A 18 37.15 10.43 -15.49
CA TYR A 18 36.30 9.70 -14.55
C TYR A 18 35.03 9.13 -15.19
N ILE A 19 34.68 9.56 -16.41
CA ILE A 19 33.45 9.12 -17.09
C ILE A 19 33.36 7.59 -17.21
N PRO A 20 34.41 6.84 -17.61
CA PRO A 20 34.32 5.38 -17.71
C PRO A 20 34.03 4.69 -16.38
N GLU A 21 34.68 5.14 -15.30
CA GLU A 21 34.51 4.57 -13.96
C GLU A 21 33.10 4.86 -13.41
N ILE A 22 32.66 6.12 -13.50
CA ILE A 22 31.31 6.54 -13.08
C ILE A 22 30.24 5.80 -13.90
N SER A 23 30.40 5.71 -15.22
CA SER A 23 29.47 4.98 -16.09
C SER A 23 29.40 3.49 -15.74
N SER A 24 30.53 2.88 -15.37
CA SER A 24 30.55 1.50 -14.88
C SER A 24 29.79 1.34 -13.58
N ALA A 25 29.97 2.27 -12.62
CA ALA A 25 29.24 2.25 -11.34
C ALA A 25 27.73 2.44 -11.53
N VAL A 26 27.31 3.38 -12.38
CA VAL A 26 25.90 3.61 -12.73
C VAL A 26 25.28 2.34 -13.30
N ARG A 27 25.92 1.72 -14.29
CA ARG A 27 25.42 0.48 -14.92
C ARG A 27 25.31 -0.66 -13.91
N ALA A 28 26.30 -0.82 -13.03
CA ALA A 28 26.27 -1.86 -12.01
C ALA A 28 25.07 -1.71 -11.06
N GLU A 29 24.75 -0.50 -10.61
CA GLU A 29 23.61 -0.27 -9.72
C GLU A 29 22.26 -0.39 -10.44
N LEU A 30 22.14 0.05 -11.71
CA LEU A 30 20.92 -0.15 -12.51
C LEU A 30 20.65 -1.64 -12.78
N VAL A 31 21.68 -2.44 -13.11
CA VAL A 31 21.56 -3.89 -13.29
C VAL A 31 21.16 -4.59 -11.99
N LYS A 32 21.79 -4.21 -10.86
CA LYS A 32 21.43 -4.72 -9.54
C LYS A 32 19.98 -4.42 -9.18
N LEU A 33 19.47 -3.24 -9.54
CA LEU A 33 18.08 -2.87 -9.31
C LEU A 33 17.11 -3.73 -10.14
N GLN A 34 17.37 -3.90 -11.45
CA GLN A 34 16.58 -4.79 -12.32
C GLN A 34 16.53 -6.22 -11.77
N ASN A 35 17.66 -6.75 -11.28
CA ASN A 35 17.73 -8.07 -10.68
C ASN A 35 16.98 -8.19 -9.34
N THR A 36 16.89 -7.09 -8.58
CA THR A 36 16.18 -7.05 -7.30
C THR A 36 14.66 -6.99 -7.48
N CYS A 37 14.18 -6.40 -8.59
CA CYS A 37 12.75 -6.21 -8.88
C CYS A 37 12.36 -6.84 -10.22
N PRO A 38 12.46 -8.18 -10.39
CA PRO A 38 12.25 -8.85 -11.68
C PRO A 38 10.80 -8.79 -12.17
N ASP A 39 9.83 -8.56 -11.28
CA ASP A 39 8.43 -8.43 -11.63
C ASP A 39 8.03 -6.98 -11.95
N SER A 40 8.93 -6.02 -11.76
CA SER A 40 8.69 -4.58 -11.92
C SER A 40 9.51 -3.99 -13.06
N VAL A 41 8.92 -3.04 -13.79
CA VAL A 41 9.67 -2.27 -14.80
C VAL A 41 10.46 -1.18 -14.09
N VAL A 42 11.78 -1.17 -14.25
CA VAL A 42 12.64 -0.05 -13.83
C VAL A 42 12.52 1.06 -14.87
N CYS A 43 12.31 2.29 -14.44
CA CYS A 43 12.19 3.48 -15.28
C CYS A 43 13.11 4.58 -14.75
N MET A 44 13.72 5.36 -15.63
CA MET A 44 14.57 6.50 -15.25
C MET A 44 13.79 7.81 -15.39
N LEU A 45 13.90 8.67 -14.39
CA LEU A 45 13.35 10.03 -14.38
C LEU A 45 14.52 11.02 -14.32
N ASN A 46 14.68 11.86 -15.35
CA ASN A 46 15.92 12.61 -15.57
C ASN A 46 15.63 13.98 -16.21
N SER A 47 16.37 15.02 -15.80
CA SER A 47 16.28 16.36 -16.40
C SER A 47 17.11 16.52 -17.67
N LEU A 48 17.98 15.54 -17.98
CA LEU A 48 18.88 15.56 -19.13
C LEU A 48 19.83 16.78 -19.12
N ALA A 49 20.24 17.24 -17.94
CA ALA A 49 21.28 18.24 -17.86
C ALA A 49 22.60 17.68 -18.42
N GLU A 50 23.47 18.53 -18.94
CA GLU A 50 24.80 18.11 -19.37
C GLU A 50 25.57 17.46 -18.20
N GLY A 51 26.46 16.51 -18.47
CA GLY A 51 27.28 15.85 -17.44
C GLY A 51 26.65 14.58 -16.87
N GLY A 52 26.48 14.51 -15.54
CA GLY A 52 26.06 13.30 -14.83
C GLY A 52 24.68 12.77 -15.25
N ASP A 53 23.73 13.66 -15.50
CA ASP A 53 22.39 13.33 -16.00
C ASP A 53 22.49 12.60 -17.36
N MET A 54 23.31 13.10 -18.28
CA MET A 54 23.54 12.46 -19.59
C MET A 54 24.26 11.11 -19.48
N ILE A 55 25.22 10.96 -18.57
CA ILE A 55 25.88 9.66 -18.31
C ILE A 55 24.85 8.61 -17.87
N CYS A 56 23.90 9.00 -17.01
CA CYS A 56 22.84 8.11 -16.57
C CYS A 56 21.85 7.79 -17.71
N ALA A 57 21.51 8.77 -18.55
CA ALA A 57 20.64 8.56 -19.72
C ALA A 57 21.25 7.56 -20.71
N ASP A 58 22.54 7.68 -21.02
CA ASP A 58 23.26 6.72 -21.88
C ASP A 58 23.23 5.31 -21.26
N ALA A 59 23.51 5.20 -19.96
CA ALA A 59 23.50 3.92 -19.26
C ALA A 59 22.09 3.27 -19.23
N ALA A 60 21.04 4.08 -19.08
CA ALA A 60 19.66 3.60 -19.16
C ALA A 60 19.34 3.07 -20.56
N GLU A 61 19.75 3.78 -21.60
CA GLU A 61 19.56 3.36 -22.99
C GLU A 61 20.28 2.04 -23.28
N GLU A 62 21.55 1.90 -22.89
CA GLU A 62 22.33 0.67 -23.05
C GLU A 62 21.65 -0.55 -22.40
N LEU A 63 20.98 -0.34 -21.27
CA LEU A 63 20.29 -1.37 -20.48
C LEU A 63 18.82 -1.56 -20.88
N GLY A 64 18.33 -0.82 -21.88
CA GLY A 64 16.92 -0.85 -22.30
C GLY A 64 15.94 -0.35 -21.24
N ILE A 65 16.40 0.51 -20.33
CA ILE A 65 15.56 1.13 -19.30
C ILE A 65 14.82 2.33 -19.92
N PRO A 66 13.48 2.36 -19.88
CA PRO A 66 12.72 3.50 -20.38
C PRO A 66 13.05 4.78 -19.59
N LEU A 67 13.12 5.89 -20.31
CA LEU A 67 13.45 7.21 -19.79
C LEU A 67 12.20 8.11 -19.87
N ILE A 68 11.94 8.85 -18.80
CA ILE A 68 11.00 9.97 -18.76
C ILE A 68 11.82 11.25 -18.53
N ALA A 69 11.74 12.18 -19.48
CA ALA A 69 12.47 13.44 -19.41
C ALA A 69 11.61 14.52 -18.74
N VAL A 70 12.07 15.03 -17.59
CA VAL A 70 11.43 16.09 -16.82
C VAL A 70 12.26 17.36 -16.96
N LEU A 71 11.88 18.21 -17.90
CA LEU A 71 12.67 19.39 -18.24
C LEU A 71 12.38 20.54 -17.26
N PRO A 72 13.39 21.35 -16.90
CA PRO A 72 13.16 22.54 -16.09
C PRO A 72 12.38 23.63 -16.84
N ARG A 73 12.46 23.63 -18.17
CA ARG A 73 11.83 24.62 -19.06
C ARG A 73 11.36 23.95 -20.34
N ASP A 74 10.59 24.69 -21.15
CA ASP A 74 10.23 24.27 -22.50
C ASP A 74 11.45 23.80 -23.29
N LYS A 75 11.24 22.73 -24.07
CA LYS A 75 12.31 22.02 -24.77
C LYS A 75 13.13 22.95 -25.67
N GLU A 76 12.45 23.85 -26.39
CA GLU A 76 13.08 24.80 -27.31
C GLU A 76 13.98 25.79 -26.57
N ASP A 77 13.54 26.26 -25.41
CA ASP A 77 14.30 27.17 -24.55
C ASP A 77 15.48 26.45 -23.91
N TYR A 78 15.24 25.25 -23.39
CA TYR A 78 16.26 24.45 -22.72
C TYR A 78 17.36 23.99 -23.67
N LEU A 79 17.03 23.77 -24.95
CA LEU A 79 18.01 23.42 -25.98
C LEU A 79 19.12 24.48 -26.15
N ASN A 80 18.85 25.74 -25.80
CA ASN A 80 19.84 26.82 -25.86
C ASN A 80 20.91 26.71 -24.76
N ASP A 81 20.70 25.87 -23.74
CA ASP A 81 21.70 25.59 -22.70
C ASP A 81 22.80 24.61 -23.16
N PHE A 82 22.68 24.06 -24.38
CA PHE A 82 23.55 23.02 -24.92
C PHE A 82 24.22 23.42 -26.23
N GLU A 83 25.50 23.06 -26.37
CA GLU A 83 26.30 23.26 -27.59
C GLU A 83 26.96 21.95 -28.03
N GLY A 84 27.27 21.84 -29.33
CA GLY A 84 28.00 20.69 -29.90
C GLY A 84 27.36 19.33 -29.62
N GLU A 85 28.18 18.36 -29.22
CA GLU A 85 27.78 16.96 -28.94
C GLU A 85 26.71 16.85 -27.85
N ALA A 86 26.75 17.71 -26.82
CA ALA A 86 25.78 17.69 -25.72
C ALA A 86 24.36 18.00 -26.23
N ARG A 87 24.25 18.90 -27.22
CA ARG A 87 22.98 19.26 -27.86
C ARG A 87 22.41 18.09 -28.67
N GLU A 88 23.26 17.40 -29.43
CA GLU A 88 22.86 16.23 -30.20
C GLU A 88 22.39 15.09 -29.29
N ARG A 89 23.12 14.83 -28.19
CA ARG A 89 22.75 13.83 -27.18
C ARG A 89 21.43 14.17 -26.48
N PHE A 90 21.21 15.44 -26.12
CA PHE A 90 19.93 15.89 -25.56
C PHE A 90 18.77 15.59 -26.52
N LEU A 91 18.89 15.97 -27.79
CA LEU A 91 17.85 15.72 -28.79
C LEU A 91 17.61 14.22 -29.02
N HIS A 92 18.68 13.41 -29.04
CA HIS A 92 18.60 11.94 -29.14
C HIS A 92 17.81 11.33 -27.98
N HIS A 93 18.15 11.70 -26.73
CA HIS A 93 17.46 11.19 -25.54
C HIS A 93 16.01 11.67 -25.47
N CYS A 94 15.73 12.94 -25.77
CA CYS A 94 14.36 13.45 -25.83
C CYS A 94 13.52 12.73 -26.90
N ALA A 95 14.09 12.35 -28.04
CA ALA A 95 13.35 11.64 -29.10
C ALA A 95 12.99 10.21 -28.72
N ARG A 96 13.73 9.61 -27.78
CA ARG A 96 13.56 8.21 -27.33
C ARG A 96 12.87 8.07 -25.98
N ALA A 97 12.77 9.17 -25.23
CA ALA A 97 12.04 9.22 -23.98
C ALA A 97 10.57 8.84 -24.18
N GLU A 98 10.01 8.09 -23.24
CA GLU A 98 8.62 7.64 -23.25
C GLU A 98 7.65 8.82 -23.05
N GLN A 99 8.15 9.88 -22.38
CA GLN A 99 7.51 11.17 -22.16
C GLN A 99 8.58 12.26 -22.04
N VAL A 100 8.26 13.45 -22.53
CA VAL A 100 9.04 14.68 -22.34
C VAL A 100 8.07 15.76 -21.94
N PHE A 101 8.26 16.36 -20.77
CA PHE A 101 7.40 17.44 -20.27
C PHE A 101 8.16 18.40 -19.35
N VAL A 102 7.59 19.57 -19.12
CA VAL A 102 8.15 20.57 -18.21
C VAL A 102 7.69 20.27 -16.78
N ALA A 103 8.61 20.31 -15.83
CA ALA A 103 8.30 20.09 -14.42
C ALA A 103 7.22 21.08 -13.94
N PRO A 104 6.12 20.60 -13.33
CA PRO A 104 5.13 21.49 -12.74
C PRO A 104 5.73 22.25 -11.55
N ALA A 105 5.24 23.47 -11.33
CA ALA A 105 5.67 24.28 -10.21
C ALA A 105 5.03 23.76 -8.90
N THR A 106 5.86 23.18 -8.02
CA THR A 106 5.46 22.69 -6.69
C THR A 106 5.52 23.77 -5.60
N GLU A 107 6.16 24.89 -5.88
CA GLU A 107 6.34 26.03 -4.99
C GLU A 107 5.76 27.28 -5.66
N GLU A 108 5.33 28.26 -4.86
CA GLU A 108 4.88 29.55 -5.38
C GLU A 108 6.01 30.25 -6.13
N GLU A 109 5.66 30.81 -7.29
CA GLU A 109 6.62 31.54 -8.12
C GLU A 109 7.12 32.79 -7.35
N PRO A 110 8.44 33.07 -7.36
CA PRO A 110 8.97 34.27 -6.71
C PRO A 110 8.33 35.54 -7.26
N ALA A 111 8.14 36.56 -6.41
CA ALA A 111 7.51 37.84 -6.80
C ALA A 111 8.22 38.60 -7.95
N GLY A 112 9.46 38.21 -8.28
CA GLY A 112 10.23 38.74 -9.42
C GLY A 112 10.10 37.93 -10.72
N GLY A 113 9.22 36.92 -10.76
CA GLY A 113 9.08 35.96 -11.83
C GLY A 113 10.01 34.75 -11.71
N SER A 114 9.72 33.72 -12.51
CA SER A 114 10.51 32.49 -12.61
C SER A 114 11.93 32.80 -13.04
N THR A 115 12.89 32.46 -12.17
CA THR A 115 14.31 32.53 -12.49
C THR A 115 14.80 31.16 -12.96
N ARG A 116 15.88 31.12 -13.75
CA ARG A 116 16.50 29.86 -14.14
C ARG A 116 16.78 28.94 -12.95
N SER A 117 17.28 29.48 -11.84
CA SER A 117 17.52 28.69 -10.63
C SER A 117 16.24 28.08 -10.06
N PHE A 118 15.11 28.80 -10.10
CA PHE A 118 13.81 28.29 -9.66
C PHE A 118 13.32 27.15 -10.56
N GLU A 119 13.41 27.28 -11.88
CA GLU A 119 12.98 26.23 -12.83
C GLU A 119 13.74 24.90 -12.63
N PHE A 120 15.05 24.99 -12.42
CA PHE A 120 15.87 23.81 -12.08
C PHE A 120 15.54 23.23 -10.70
N ARG A 121 15.20 24.09 -9.73
CA ARG A 121 14.73 23.66 -8.40
C ARG A 121 13.45 22.84 -8.52
N GLN A 122 12.46 23.32 -9.27
CA GLN A 122 11.19 22.62 -9.47
C GLN A 122 11.41 21.26 -10.13
N ALA A 123 12.28 21.17 -11.16
CA ALA A 123 12.63 19.89 -11.76
C ALA A 123 13.29 18.93 -10.75
N GLY A 124 14.23 19.41 -9.94
CA GLY A 124 14.88 18.62 -8.88
C GLY A 124 13.90 18.11 -7.82
N ILE A 125 13.01 18.99 -7.32
CA ILE A 125 11.95 18.65 -6.37
C ILE A 125 11.00 17.62 -6.97
N TYR A 126 10.58 17.83 -8.22
CA TYR A 126 9.66 16.92 -8.89
C TYR A 126 10.27 15.52 -9.03
N ILE A 127 11.52 15.42 -9.51
CA ILE A 127 12.24 14.15 -9.67
C ILE A 127 12.37 13.43 -8.33
N ALA A 128 12.82 14.15 -7.30
CA ALA A 128 13.02 13.55 -5.98
C ALA A 128 11.70 13.14 -5.33
N THR A 129 10.60 13.85 -5.59
CA THR A 129 9.26 13.50 -5.12
C THR A 129 8.75 12.21 -5.76
N HIS A 130 8.92 12.07 -7.08
CA HIS A 130 8.32 10.99 -7.86
C HIS A 130 9.27 9.80 -8.13
N CYS A 131 10.36 9.67 -7.36
CA CYS A 131 11.27 8.54 -7.46
C CYS A 131 11.11 7.55 -6.28
N SER A 132 11.36 6.27 -6.56
CA SER A 132 11.55 5.24 -5.53
C SER A 132 12.92 5.37 -4.85
N MET A 133 13.90 5.86 -5.59
CA MET A 133 15.27 6.12 -5.15
C MET A 133 15.92 7.16 -6.05
N LEU A 134 16.84 7.95 -5.49
CA LEU A 134 17.58 8.97 -6.22
C LEU A 134 19.00 8.47 -6.50
N LEU A 135 19.44 8.55 -7.75
CA LEU A 135 20.82 8.33 -8.18
C LEU A 135 21.50 9.70 -8.30
N ALA A 136 22.45 9.96 -7.41
CA ALA A 136 23.13 11.24 -7.30
C ALA A 136 24.60 11.15 -7.74
N LEU A 137 24.96 11.76 -8.86
CA LEU A 137 26.33 11.88 -9.35
C LEU A 137 26.91 13.21 -8.87
N TRP A 138 27.42 13.22 -7.64
CA TRP A 138 27.74 14.45 -6.90
C TRP A 138 29.10 14.32 -6.18
N ASP A 139 29.73 15.45 -5.87
CA ASP A 139 31.04 15.50 -5.21
C ASP A 139 30.95 15.43 -3.67
N GLY A 140 29.75 15.48 -3.10
CA GLY A 140 29.52 15.49 -1.65
C GLY A 140 29.69 16.85 -0.99
N GLY A 141 30.02 17.91 -1.76
CA GLY A 141 30.24 19.26 -1.25
C GLY A 141 28.98 20.13 -1.27
N PRO A 142 28.82 21.08 -0.32
CA PRO A 142 27.59 21.87 -0.19
C PRO A 142 27.20 22.57 -1.50
N GLY A 143 25.90 22.76 -1.69
CA GLY A 143 25.37 23.58 -2.78
C GLY A 143 25.93 25.01 -2.72
N THR A 144 26.04 25.67 -3.86
CA THR A 144 26.36 27.11 -3.89
C THR A 144 25.09 27.92 -3.68
N ASP A 145 25.12 28.94 -2.82
CA ASP A 145 23.96 29.78 -2.44
C ASP A 145 23.20 30.41 -3.64
N ALA A 146 23.82 30.47 -4.82
CA ALA A 146 23.25 31.06 -6.03
C ALA A 146 22.58 30.06 -6.99
N ALA A 147 22.67 28.75 -6.76
CA ALA A 147 22.21 27.74 -7.70
C ALA A 147 21.55 26.54 -7.03
N CYS A 148 20.32 26.25 -7.46
CA CYS A 148 19.63 25.00 -7.14
C CYS A 148 20.25 23.84 -7.91
N GLY A 149 21.27 23.23 -7.30
CA GLY A 149 22.07 22.15 -7.89
C GLY A 149 21.80 20.77 -7.27
N SER A 150 22.61 19.78 -7.66
CA SER A 150 22.45 18.38 -7.23
C SER A 150 22.44 18.20 -5.71
N ALA A 151 23.16 19.03 -4.96
CA ALA A 151 23.16 19.01 -3.50
C ALA A 151 21.79 19.35 -2.88
N GLU A 152 21.01 20.23 -3.51
CA GLU A 152 19.68 20.60 -3.02
C GLU A 152 18.65 19.51 -3.33
N ALA A 153 18.73 18.89 -4.52
CA ALA A 153 17.92 17.71 -4.84
C ALA A 153 18.22 16.52 -3.90
N VAL A 154 19.48 16.32 -3.52
CA VAL A 154 19.89 15.30 -2.54
C VAL A 154 19.35 15.64 -1.15
N ARG A 155 19.50 16.88 -0.67
CA ARG A 155 18.94 17.32 0.63
C ARG A 155 17.43 17.13 0.66
N PHE A 156 16.74 17.58 -0.38
CA PHE A 156 15.30 17.38 -0.52
C PHE A 156 14.92 15.89 -0.48
N ALA A 157 15.64 15.03 -1.21
CA ALA A 157 15.37 13.60 -1.21
C ALA A 157 15.59 12.96 0.17
N LEU A 158 16.54 13.47 0.96
CA LEU A 158 16.82 13.05 2.33
C LEU A 158 15.86 13.69 3.37
N GLY A 159 14.97 14.60 2.95
CA GLY A 159 14.06 15.31 3.86
C GLY A 159 14.71 16.47 4.61
N GLU A 160 15.87 16.94 4.17
CA GLU A 160 16.61 18.05 4.77
C GLU A 160 16.18 19.40 4.15
N ASP A 161 15.94 20.41 5.00
CA ASP A 161 15.73 21.83 4.65
C ASP A 161 14.70 22.13 3.53
N TYR A 162 13.53 21.49 3.57
CA TYR A 162 12.42 21.79 2.64
C TYR A 162 11.15 22.25 3.35
N TYR A 163 10.60 23.38 2.88
CA TYR A 163 9.31 23.91 3.34
C TYR A 163 8.35 23.94 2.14
N PRO A 164 7.40 22.99 2.05
CA PRO A 164 6.45 23.00 0.94
C PRO A 164 5.55 24.23 1.01
N ALA A 165 5.11 24.72 -0.16
CA ALA A 165 4.12 25.79 -0.24
C ALA A 165 2.76 25.38 0.37
N ALA A 166 2.43 24.08 0.32
CA ALA A 166 1.24 23.50 0.94
C ALA A 166 1.54 22.10 1.52
N GLY A 167 0.91 21.75 2.65
CA GLY A 167 1.10 20.45 3.32
C GLY A 167 2.02 20.50 4.53
N SER A 168 2.48 19.32 5.00
CA SER A 168 3.35 19.22 6.17
C SER A 168 4.82 19.43 5.79
N ALA A 169 5.50 20.36 6.48
CA ALA A 169 6.96 20.48 6.43
C ALA A 169 7.69 19.27 7.05
N ILE A 170 6.98 18.48 7.86
CA ILE A 170 7.50 17.23 8.42
C ILE A 170 7.15 16.11 7.44
N GLN A 171 8.17 15.54 6.82
CA GLN A 171 8.07 14.42 5.89
C GLN A 171 8.81 13.21 6.49
N PRO A 172 8.29 11.97 6.35
CA PRO A 172 8.99 10.80 6.84
C PRO A 172 10.21 10.47 5.97
N GLU A 173 11.31 10.03 6.59
CA GLU A 173 12.56 9.69 5.90
C GLU A 173 12.51 8.27 5.31
N PHE A 174 11.92 8.11 4.12
CA PHE A 174 11.80 6.78 3.48
C PHE A 174 12.63 6.59 2.20
N ARG A 175 13.27 7.65 1.69
CA ARG A 175 14.02 7.59 0.42
C ARG A 175 15.50 7.27 0.64
N THR A 176 16.06 6.56 -0.32
CA THR A 176 17.50 6.25 -0.37
C THR A 176 18.12 7.00 -1.53
N VAL A 177 19.26 7.62 -1.27
CA VAL A 177 20.10 8.23 -2.30
C VAL A 177 21.29 7.31 -2.54
N ILE A 178 21.42 6.78 -3.76
CA ILE A 178 22.65 6.15 -4.24
C ILE A 178 23.56 7.28 -4.70
N HIS A 179 24.55 7.60 -3.88
CA HIS A 179 25.54 8.60 -4.17
C HIS A 179 26.73 7.95 -4.87
N ILE A 180 26.94 8.29 -6.15
CA ILE A 180 28.14 7.94 -6.90
C ILE A 180 29.07 9.15 -6.90
N ARG A 181 30.21 9.02 -6.20
CA ARG A 181 31.13 10.13 -6.02
C ARG A 181 31.69 10.60 -7.37
N SER A 182 31.37 11.85 -7.70
CA SER A 182 31.69 12.46 -9.00
C SER A 182 32.39 13.81 -8.76
N PRO A 183 33.71 13.82 -8.57
CA PRO A 183 34.46 15.04 -8.23
C PRO A 183 34.52 16.04 -9.40
N ARG A 184 34.53 17.34 -9.06
CA ARG A 184 34.65 18.45 -10.02
C ARG A 184 36.09 18.80 -10.42
N ARG A 185 37.10 18.27 -9.71
CA ARG A 185 38.54 18.56 -9.92
C ARG A 185 39.33 17.26 -9.94
N GLU A 186 40.41 17.25 -10.70
CA GLU A 186 41.35 16.12 -10.83
C GLU A 186 42.02 15.83 -9.47
N GLY A 187 42.23 14.54 -9.17
CA GLY A 187 42.96 14.07 -7.98
C GLY A 187 42.12 13.57 -6.81
N ALA A 188 40.79 13.48 -6.96
CA ALA A 188 39.89 12.88 -5.98
C ALA A 188 39.37 11.52 -6.48
N ALA A 189 39.09 10.58 -5.57
CA ALA A 189 38.50 9.30 -5.93
C ALA A 189 37.10 9.49 -6.55
N ALA A 190 36.86 8.87 -7.70
CA ALA A 190 35.59 8.88 -8.42
C ALA A 190 34.97 7.47 -8.41
N GLY A 191 33.66 7.38 -8.69
CA GLY A 191 32.97 6.09 -8.84
C GLY A 191 32.67 5.33 -7.54
N GLU A 192 33.12 5.83 -6.38
CA GLU A 192 32.77 5.26 -5.08
C GLU A 192 31.25 5.38 -4.81
N ILE A 193 30.63 4.28 -4.41
CA ILE A 193 29.18 4.19 -4.19
C ILE A 193 28.89 4.26 -2.70
N ASN A 194 28.17 5.31 -2.31
CA ASN A 194 27.66 5.52 -0.96
C ASN A 194 26.14 5.44 -0.94
N ILE A 195 25.58 4.88 0.11
CA ILE A 195 24.13 4.76 0.29
C ILE A 195 23.73 5.69 1.44
N LEU A 196 22.95 6.72 1.14
CA LEU A 196 22.45 7.70 2.11
C LEU A 196 20.96 7.51 2.37
N GLY A 197 20.47 7.98 3.52
CA GLY A 197 19.06 7.88 3.92
C GLY A 197 18.69 6.52 4.51
N SER A 198 17.51 6.01 4.14
CA SER A 198 16.88 4.84 4.78
C SER A 198 16.84 3.58 3.88
N PRO A 199 17.98 2.87 3.66
CA PRO A 199 18.05 1.73 2.73
C PRO A 199 17.16 0.55 3.11
N LYS A 200 16.83 0.38 4.40
CA LYS A 200 15.91 -0.67 4.86
C LYS A 200 14.49 -0.39 4.40
N ILE A 201 14.03 0.85 4.53
CA ILE A 201 12.68 1.27 4.13
C ILE A 201 12.56 1.20 2.61
N THR A 202 13.53 1.75 1.87
CA THR A 202 13.52 1.65 0.40
C THR A 202 13.53 0.21 -0.09
N ARG A 203 14.30 -0.70 0.55
CA ARG A 203 14.26 -2.13 0.21
C ARG A 203 12.88 -2.75 0.47
N ASP A 204 12.20 -2.38 1.56
CA ASP A 204 10.83 -2.81 1.83
C ASP A 204 9.85 -2.30 0.75
N ILE A 205 9.98 -1.02 0.36
CA ILE A 205 9.19 -0.41 -0.73
C ILE A 205 9.37 -1.20 -2.02
N LEU A 206 10.62 -1.41 -2.46
CA LEU A 206 10.94 -2.14 -3.68
C LEU A 206 10.39 -3.57 -3.65
N SER A 207 10.59 -4.28 -2.54
CA SER A 207 10.10 -5.65 -2.33
C SER A 207 8.56 -5.73 -2.40
N LYS A 208 7.85 -4.79 -1.77
CA LYS A 208 6.39 -4.76 -1.76
C LYS A 208 5.80 -4.36 -3.12
N THR A 209 6.44 -3.41 -3.83
CA THR A 209 6.08 -3.04 -5.19
C THR A 209 6.24 -4.24 -6.14
N ASP A 210 7.35 -4.96 -6.03
CA ASP A 210 7.60 -6.17 -6.81
C ASP A 210 6.61 -7.30 -6.46
N ASP A 211 6.29 -7.47 -5.18
CA ASP A 211 5.28 -8.44 -4.72
C ASP A 211 3.88 -8.13 -5.27
N PHE A 212 3.48 -6.86 -5.27
CA PHE A 212 2.23 -6.43 -5.87
C PHE A 212 2.21 -6.74 -7.37
N ASN A 213 3.27 -6.36 -8.08
CA ASN A 213 3.42 -6.55 -9.51
C ASN A 213 3.35 -8.03 -9.90
N ARG A 214 4.07 -8.89 -9.18
CA ARG A 214 4.00 -10.36 -9.34
C ARG A 214 2.57 -10.88 -9.18
N CYS A 215 1.87 -10.41 -8.15
CA CYS A 215 0.48 -10.79 -7.92
C CYS A 215 -0.45 -10.27 -9.03
N ALA A 216 -0.24 -9.05 -9.50
CA ALA A 216 -1.05 -8.40 -10.52
C ALA A 216 -0.99 -9.14 -11.87
N LYS A 217 0.16 -9.75 -12.21
CA LYS A 217 0.30 -10.62 -13.40
C LYS A 217 -0.68 -11.80 -13.43
N THR A 218 -1.20 -12.22 -12.26
CA THR A 218 -2.12 -13.37 -12.16
C THR A 218 -3.60 -13.01 -12.38
N ILE A 219 -3.92 -11.73 -12.59
CA ILE A 219 -5.28 -11.25 -12.74
C ILE A 219 -5.53 -10.82 -14.18
N GLU A 220 -6.67 -11.23 -14.71
CA GLU A 220 -7.14 -10.75 -16.00
C GLU A 220 -7.57 -9.26 -15.90
N PRO A 221 -7.20 -8.45 -16.91
CA PRO A 221 -7.65 -7.06 -16.99
C PRO A 221 -9.16 -6.98 -16.86
N ASP A 222 -9.65 -6.16 -15.94
CA ASP A 222 -11.07 -5.83 -15.87
C ASP A 222 -11.36 -4.74 -16.91
N ASP A 223 -12.53 -4.77 -17.54
CA ASP A 223 -13.01 -3.66 -18.39
C ASP A 223 -14.00 -2.75 -17.65
N ASN A 224 -14.34 -3.09 -16.40
CA ASN A 224 -15.23 -2.27 -15.57
C ASN A 224 -14.49 -1.08 -14.95
N SER A 225 -14.08 -0.10 -15.76
CA SER A 225 -13.63 1.18 -15.23
C SER A 225 -14.81 1.92 -14.59
N ARG A 226 -14.54 2.59 -13.47
CA ARG A 226 -15.50 3.47 -12.79
C ARG A 226 -15.46 4.89 -13.32
N LEU A 227 -14.43 5.20 -14.11
CA LEU A 227 -14.31 6.49 -14.77
C LEU A 227 -15.29 6.56 -15.95
N PRO A 228 -15.84 7.75 -16.24
CA PRO A 228 -16.62 8.00 -17.44
C PRO A 228 -15.82 7.66 -18.72
N LYS A 229 -16.50 7.26 -19.80
CA LYS A 229 -15.84 6.82 -21.05
C LYS A 229 -15.03 7.92 -21.74
N ASP A 230 -15.39 9.17 -21.50
CA ASP A 230 -14.72 10.39 -21.96
C ASP A 230 -13.40 10.68 -21.22
N ALA A 231 -13.11 9.98 -20.11
CA ALA A 231 -11.82 10.06 -19.42
C ALA A 231 -10.64 9.46 -20.23
N GLY A 232 -10.92 8.77 -21.34
CA GLY A 232 -9.98 7.93 -22.11
C GLY A 232 -8.73 8.62 -22.67
N ASN A 233 -8.66 9.95 -22.66
CA ASN A 233 -7.53 10.68 -23.24
C ASN A 233 -6.31 10.77 -22.30
N ASP A 234 -6.50 10.64 -20.99
CA ASP A 234 -5.40 10.73 -20.03
C ASP A 234 -4.80 9.34 -19.73
N ARG A 235 -3.60 9.11 -20.25
CA ARG A 235 -2.86 7.84 -20.07
C ARG A 235 -2.48 7.58 -18.61
N ILE A 236 -2.17 8.62 -17.85
CA ILE A 236 -1.75 8.52 -16.44
C ILE A 236 -2.97 8.11 -15.62
N LEU A 237 -4.10 8.80 -15.80
CA LEU A 237 -5.37 8.48 -15.18
C LEU A 237 -5.79 7.03 -15.43
N MET A 238 -5.72 6.57 -16.69
CA MET A 238 -6.06 5.19 -17.06
C MET A 238 -5.13 4.16 -16.42
N LYS A 239 -3.83 4.46 -16.33
CA LYS A 239 -2.85 3.60 -15.65
C LYS A 239 -3.16 3.50 -14.16
N MET A 240 -3.50 4.61 -13.50
CA MET A 240 -3.85 4.66 -12.09
C MET A 240 -5.12 3.87 -11.78
N ASP A 241 -6.19 4.07 -12.56
CA ASP A 241 -7.43 3.31 -12.43
C ASP A 241 -7.21 1.80 -12.64
N ALA A 242 -6.43 1.42 -13.65
CA ALA A 242 -6.10 0.01 -13.89
C ALA A 242 -5.36 -0.63 -12.70
N VAL A 243 -4.39 0.06 -12.11
CA VAL A 243 -3.66 -0.43 -10.93
C VAL A 243 -4.58 -0.48 -9.70
N SER A 244 -5.40 0.55 -9.48
CA SER A 244 -6.38 0.58 -8.38
C SER A 244 -7.34 -0.61 -8.45
N ARG A 245 -7.88 -0.90 -9.63
CA ARG A 245 -8.79 -2.04 -9.84
C ARG A 245 -8.10 -3.39 -9.64
N ALA A 246 -6.87 -3.55 -10.13
CA ALA A 246 -6.07 -4.75 -9.89
C ALA A 246 -5.84 -4.97 -8.38
N ALA A 247 -5.47 -3.91 -7.66
CA ALA A 247 -5.28 -3.93 -6.21
C ALA A 247 -6.57 -4.30 -5.46
N GLY A 248 -7.71 -3.73 -5.85
CA GLY A 248 -9.01 -4.06 -5.27
C GLY A 248 -9.44 -5.52 -5.51
N LYS A 249 -9.15 -6.08 -6.70
CA LYS A 249 -9.37 -7.51 -6.98
C LYS A 249 -8.46 -8.40 -6.12
N LEU A 250 -7.16 -8.09 -6.05
CA LEU A 250 -6.22 -8.85 -5.21
C LEU A 250 -6.61 -8.82 -3.74
N SER A 251 -6.96 -7.65 -3.22
CA SER A 251 -7.40 -7.49 -1.83
C SER A 251 -8.56 -8.42 -1.50
N ARG A 252 -9.61 -8.46 -2.34
CA ARG A 252 -10.76 -9.36 -2.14
C ARG A 252 -10.37 -10.84 -2.16
N LYS A 253 -9.52 -11.24 -3.12
CA LYS A 253 -8.99 -12.61 -3.21
C LYS A 253 -8.23 -13.02 -1.95
N TYR A 254 -7.39 -12.14 -1.41
CA TYR A 254 -6.65 -12.42 -0.18
C TYR A 254 -7.53 -12.32 1.08
N ALA A 255 -8.55 -11.46 1.10
CA ALA A 255 -9.56 -11.40 2.16
C ALA A 255 -10.30 -12.73 2.31
N GLU A 256 -10.72 -13.33 1.19
CA GLU A 256 -11.38 -14.64 1.18
C GLU A 256 -10.47 -15.74 1.70
N ARG A 257 -9.21 -15.77 1.25
CA ARG A 257 -8.21 -16.73 1.75
C ARG A 257 -7.97 -16.56 3.25
N TYR A 258 -7.84 -15.32 3.72
CA TYR A 258 -7.65 -15.02 5.13
C TYR A 258 -8.85 -15.48 5.98
N ARG A 259 -10.08 -15.18 5.55
CA ARG A 259 -11.31 -15.67 6.21
C ARG A 259 -11.40 -17.19 6.23
N LEU A 260 -11.00 -17.86 5.14
CA LEU A 260 -10.94 -19.32 5.07
C LEU A 260 -9.94 -19.89 6.08
N ILE A 261 -8.74 -19.30 6.19
CA ILE A 261 -7.72 -19.72 7.17
C ILE A 261 -8.24 -19.55 8.60
N LEU A 262 -8.84 -18.41 8.94
CA LEU A 262 -9.44 -18.20 10.26
C LEU A 262 -10.54 -19.22 10.56
N ALA A 263 -11.40 -19.52 9.57
CA ALA A 263 -12.46 -20.51 9.72
C ALA A 263 -11.88 -21.93 9.91
N MET A 264 -10.87 -22.31 9.12
CA MET A 264 -10.17 -23.60 9.27
C MET A 264 -9.51 -23.73 10.64
N LEU A 265 -8.86 -22.68 11.14
CA LEU A 265 -8.27 -22.69 12.48
C LEU A 265 -9.33 -22.87 13.57
N ALA A 266 -10.48 -22.20 13.46
CA ALA A 266 -11.58 -22.38 14.41
C ALA A 266 -12.14 -23.81 14.39
N VAL A 267 -12.30 -24.40 13.20
CA VAL A 267 -12.79 -25.78 13.04
C VAL A 267 -11.78 -26.81 13.56
N VAL A 268 -10.51 -26.70 13.15
CA VAL A 268 -9.44 -27.62 13.60
C VAL A 268 -9.27 -27.56 15.11
N SER A 269 -9.32 -26.37 15.70
CA SER A 269 -9.22 -26.21 17.17
C SER A 269 -10.41 -26.83 17.90
N SER A 270 -11.63 -26.70 17.35
CA SER A 270 -12.83 -27.34 17.92
C SER A 270 -12.74 -28.88 17.83
N LEU A 271 -12.27 -29.41 16.69
CA LEU A 271 -12.07 -30.85 16.47
C LEU A 271 -10.96 -31.42 17.36
N LEU A 272 -9.90 -30.65 17.60
CA LEU A 272 -8.84 -31.02 18.54
C LEU A 272 -9.41 -31.18 19.95
N THR A 273 -10.24 -30.23 20.42
CA THR A 273 -10.88 -30.36 21.73
C THR A 273 -11.79 -31.59 21.80
N PHE A 274 -12.58 -31.84 20.75
CA PHE A 274 -13.42 -33.04 20.66
C PHE A 274 -12.59 -34.34 20.74
N ALA A 275 -11.52 -34.45 19.94
CA ALA A 275 -10.65 -35.61 19.92
C ALA A 275 -9.96 -35.84 21.28
N PHE A 276 -9.53 -34.76 21.94
CA PHE A 276 -8.93 -34.83 23.27
C PHE A 276 -9.93 -35.34 24.32
N LEU A 277 -11.18 -34.85 24.29
CA LEU A 277 -12.23 -35.31 25.20
C LEU A 277 -12.64 -36.77 24.92
N MET A 278 -12.64 -37.21 23.66
CA MET A 278 -12.86 -38.61 23.31
C MET A 278 -11.71 -39.52 23.78
N TYR A 279 -10.48 -39.04 23.74
CA TYR A 279 -9.32 -39.74 24.27
C TYR A 279 -9.41 -39.91 25.80
N ASP A 280 -9.74 -38.84 26.50
CA ASP A 280 -9.75 -38.80 27.97
C ASP A 280 -10.99 -39.48 28.58
N GLU A 281 -12.20 -39.07 28.16
CA GLU A 281 -13.44 -39.49 28.82
C GLU A 281 -14.06 -40.77 28.23
N ALA A 282 -13.84 -41.06 26.95
CA ALA A 282 -14.33 -42.28 26.30
C ALA A 282 -13.26 -43.38 26.18
N GLU A 283 -12.08 -43.17 26.77
CA GLU A 283 -10.92 -44.08 26.74
C GLU A 283 -10.56 -44.55 25.31
N ALA A 284 -10.92 -43.76 24.30
CA ALA A 284 -10.66 -44.07 22.91
C ALA A 284 -9.20 -43.76 22.58
N VAL A 285 -8.27 -44.62 23.01
CA VAL A 285 -6.82 -44.40 22.95
C VAL A 285 -6.34 -43.96 21.56
N TRP A 286 -6.94 -44.48 20.48
CA TRP A 286 -6.60 -44.12 19.10
C TRP A 286 -6.84 -42.64 18.76
N MET A 287 -7.69 -41.93 19.52
CA MET A 287 -7.94 -40.49 19.33
C MET A 287 -6.72 -39.62 19.61
N ILE A 288 -5.71 -40.11 20.35
CA ILE A 288 -4.44 -39.38 20.52
C ILE A 288 -3.73 -39.14 19.18
N LEU A 289 -3.87 -40.08 18.23
CA LEU A 289 -3.33 -39.92 16.87
C LEU A 289 -4.09 -38.82 16.11
N VAL A 290 -5.41 -38.71 16.33
CA VAL A 290 -6.24 -37.64 15.77
C VAL A 290 -5.86 -36.29 16.36
N CYS A 291 -5.59 -36.21 17.67
CA CYS A 291 -5.07 -34.99 18.31
C CYS A 291 -3.74 -34.56 17.68
N GLY A 292 -2.81 -35.50 17.49
CA GLY A 292 -1.54 -35.24 16.79
C GLY A 292 -1.74 -34.72 15.36
N LEU A 293 -2.68 -35.33 14.62
CA LEU A 293 -3.04 -34.88 13.27
C LEU A 293 -3.66 -33.47 13.26
N MET A 294 -4.57 -33.16 14.19
CA MET A 294 -5.20 -31.84 14.30
C MET A 294 -4.19 -30.75 14.69
N LEU A 295 -3.24 -31.05 15.59
CA LEU A 295 -2.14 -30.13 15.91
C LEU A 295 -1.23 -29.89 14.70
N ALA A 296 -0.88 -30.94 13.96
CA ALA A 296 -0.12 -30.81 12.72
C ALA A 296 -0.89 -29.99 11.66
N ALA A 297 -2.20 -30.18 11.55
CA ALA A 297 -3.06 -29.41 10.65
C ALA A 297 -3.14 -27.92 11.06
N ALA A 298 -3.28 -27.62 12.35
CA ALA A 298 -3.27 -26.25 12.87
C ALA A 298 -1.92 -25.56 12.61
N TRP A 299 -0.82 -26.27 12.86
CA TRP A 299 0.52 -25.80 12.55
C TRP A 299 0.72 -25.59 11.04
N GLY A 300 0.25 -26.50 10.20
CA GLY A 300 0.26 -26.36 8.74
C GLY A 300 -0.54 -25.15 8.25
N CYS A 301 -1.74 -24.92 8.80
CA CYS A 301 -2.55 -23.74 8.52
C CYS A 301 -1.81 -22.45 8.90
N ARG A 302 -1.15 -22.41 10.06
CA ARG A 302 -0.31 -21.29 10.48
C ARG A 302 0.85 -21.03 9.53
N GLN A 303 1.60 -22.08 9.17
CA GLN A 303 2.72 -21.95 8.23
C GLN A 303 2.27 -21.45 6.87
N TYR A 304 1.11 -21.92 6.40
CA TYR A 304 0.49 -21.42 5.18
C TYR A 304 0.05 -19.95 5.31
N ALA A 305 -0.54 -19.55 6.44
CA ALA A 305 -0.94 -18.17 6.70
C ALA A 305 0.25 -17.20 6.66
N VAL A 306 1.36 -17.56 7.33
CA VAL A 306 2.59 -16.76 7.37
C VAL A 306 3.26 -16.71 6.00
N ARG A 307 3.41 -17.85 5.31
CA ARG A 307 4.04 -17.88 3.97
C ARG A 307 3.22 -17.18 2.89
N SER A 308 1.89 -17.29 2.96
CA SER A 308 1.01 -16.65 1.98
C SER A 308 0.89 -15.14 2.18
N ASP A 309 1.26 -14.65 3.37
CA ASP A 309 1.21 -13.24 3.76
C ASP A 309 -0.14 -12.58 3.42
N CYS A 310 -1.21 -13.40 3.49
CA CYS A 310 -2.53 -13.06 2.99
C CYS A 310 -3.17 -11.90 3.76
N HIS A 311 -2.87 -11.80 5.06
CA HIS A 311 -3.37 -10.72 5.92
C HIS A 311 -2.78 -9.37 5.55
N ARG A 312 -1.44 -9.27 5.38
CA ARG A 312 -0.80 -8.04 4.89
C ARG A 312 -1.31 -7.68 3.51
N ARG A 313 -1.29 -8.63 2.56
CA ARG A 313 -1.73 -8.40 1.17
C ARG A 313 -3.20 -7.97 1.09
N TYR A 314 -4.08 -8.54 1.93
CA TYR A 314 -5.47 -8.09 2.02
C TYR A 314 -5.57 -6.60 2.37
N ILE A 315 -4.88 -6.19 3.45
CA ILE A 315 -4.96 -4.84 4.01
C ILE A 315 -4.26 -3.84 3.10
N GLU A 316 -2.98 -4.07 2.78
CA GLU A 316 -2.17 -3.10 2.04
C GLU A 316 -2.64 -2.98 0.59
N PHE A 317 -3.12 -4.04 -0.07
CA PHE A 317 -3.68 -3.90 -1.42
C PHE A 317 -5.03 -3.18 -1.42
N ARG A 318 -5.84 -3.28 -0.36
CA ARG A 318 -7.02 -2.41 -0.22
C ARG A 318 -6.57 -0.96 -0.08
N ALA A 319 -5.61 -0.72 0.81
CA ALA A 319 -5.13 0.63 1.06
C ALA A 319 -4.55 1.29 -0.20
N LEU A 320 -3.79 0.54 -1.01
CA LEU A 320 -3.31 0.97 -2.32
C LEU A 320 -4.47 1.25 -3.28
N ALA A 321 -5.45 0.35 -3.36
CA ALA A 321 -6.59 0.51 -4.25
C ALA A 321 -7.36 1.80 -3.97
N GLU A 322 -7.67 2.06 -2.69
CA GLU A 322 -8.40 3.25 -2.28
C GLU A 322 -7.56 4.52 -2.46
N CYS A 323 -6.26 4.50 -2.15
CA CYS A 323 -5.38 5.64 -2.35
C CYS A 323 -5.27 6.06 -3.82
N LEU A 324 -5.01 5.09 -4.72
CA LEU A 324 -4.95 5.36 -6.16
C LEU A 324 -6.30 5.74 -6.75
N ARG A 325 -7.40 5.24 -6.18
CA ARG A 325 -8.75 5.63 -6.61
C ARG A 325 -9.02 7.10 -6.30
N VAL A 326 -8.69 7.55 -5.09
CA VAL A 326 -8.80 8.96 -4.71
C VAL A 326 -7.93 9.83 -5.62
N GLN A 327 -6.67 9.45 -5.84
CA GLN A 327 -5.78 10.19 -6.73
C GLN A 327 -6.28 10.25 -8.18
N ALA A 328 -6.86 9.16 -8.69
CA ALA A 328 -7.48 9.13 -10.01
C ALA A 328 -8.66 10.12 -10.11
N TYR A 329 -9.52 10.18 -9.11
CA TYR A 329 -10.63 11.14 -9.10
C TYR A 329 -10.16 12.59 -8.92
N LEU A 330 -9.11 12.85 -8.13
CA LEU A 330 -8.51 14.18 -8.01
C LEU A 330 -7.90 14.65 -9.33
N ARG A 331 -7.19 13.77 -10.03
CA ARG A 331 -6.66 14.06 -11.36
C ARG A 331 -7.77 14.31 -12.37
N TYR A 332 -8.82 13.48 -12.36
CA TYR A 332 -10.01 13.69 -13.20
C TYR A 332 -10.70 15.03 -12.90
N ALA A 333 -10.72 15.46 -11.63
CA ALA A 333 -11.24 16.77 -11.24
C ALA A 333 -10.35 17.95 -11.71
N GLY A 334 -9.13 17.70 -12.20
CA GLY A 334 -8.13 18.71 -12.51
C GLY A 334 -7.60 19.45 -11.27
N SER A 335 -7.51 18.75 -10.12
CA SER A 335 -6.93 19.29 -8.89
C SER A 335 -5.43 18.96 -8.80
N ALA A 336 -4.65 19.90 -8.25
CA ALA A 336 -3.22 19.70 -8.01
C ALA A 336 -2.93 18.89 -6.73
N VAL A 337 -3.96 18.62 -5.91
CA VAL A 337 -3.84 17.91 -4.64
C VAL A 337 -3.33 16.48 -4.86
N GLN A 338 -2.30 16.10 -4.10
CA GLN A 338 -1.76 14.74 -4.08
C GLN A 338 -2.33 13.95 -2.89
N ALA A 339 -2.97 12.82 -3.17
CA ALA A 339 -3.50 11.89 -2.18
C ALA A 339 -2.40 11.36 -1.24
N ALA A 340 -1.18 11.21 -1.75
CA ALA A 340 0.00 10.81 -0.99
C ALA A 340 0.27 11.75 0.22
N ASP A 341 0.09 13.05 0.02
CA ASP A 341 0.34 14.08 1.05
C ASP A 341 -0.81 14.22 2.05
N LEU A 342 -2.00 13.71 1.70
CA LEU A 342 -3.17 13.68 2.58
C LEU A 342 -3.17 12.49 3.56
N LEU A 343 -2.29 11.50 3.36
CA LEU A 343 -2.12 10.38 4.29
C LEU A 343 -1.63 10.87 5.66
N CYS A 344 -2.20 10.34 6.74
CA CYS A 344 -1.73 10.66 8.09
C CYS A 344 -0.30 10.14 8.32
N TRP A 345 0.45 10.79 9.23
CA TRP A 345 1.81 10.40 9.61
C TRP A 345 1.97 8.89 9.84
N THR A 346 1.09 8.30 10.67
CA THR A 346 1.10 6.87 10.97
C THR A 346 0.92 6.01 9.72
N GLN A 347 0.06 6.42 8.77
CA GLN A 347 -0.11 5.69 7.51
C GLN A 347 1.14 5.78 6.63
N GLN A 348 1.79 6.95 6.59
CA GLN A 348 3.01 7.15 5.81
C GLN A 348 4.16 6.27 6.34
N GLU A 349 4.31 6.16 7.66
CA GLU A 349 5.29 5.25 8.31
C GLU A 349 4.96 3.78 8.06
N GLU A 350 3.70 3.39 8.24
CA GLU A 350 3.28 1.99 8.17
C GLU A 350 3.12 1.43 6.76
N THR A 351 2.94 2.31 5.77
CA THR A 351 2.66 1.97 4.37
C THR A 351 3.41 2.88 3.40
N ALA A 352 4.68 3.17 3.67
CA ALA A 352 5.54 4.00 2.83
C ALA A 352 5.54 3.59 1.34
N TRP A 353 5.39 2.30 1.05
CA TRP A 353 5.32 1.78 -0.32
C TRP A 353 4.07 2.23 -1.09
N ILE A 354 2.94 2.46 -0.39
CA ILE A 354 1.69 2.95 -0.99
C ILE A 354 1.86 4.41 -1.39
N ARG A 355 2.48 5.22 -0.51
CA ARG A 355 2.86 6.59 -0.84
C ARG A 355 3.76 6.63 -2.07
N ASN A 356 4.84 5.85 -2.07
CA ASN A 356 5.74 5.79 -3.22
C ASN A 356 5.03 5.35 -4.51
N ALA A 357 4.13 4.37 -4.43
CA ALA A 357 3.35 3.93 -5.58
C ALA A 357 2.42 5.03 -6.12
N ALA A 358 1.81 5.83 -5.25
CA ALA A 358 0.99 6.98 -5.65
C ALA A 358 1.85 8.04 -6.33
N ASP A 359 2.98 8.42 -5.72
CA ASP A 359 3.92 9.41 -6.27
C ASP A 359 4.41 8.96 -7.66
N VAL A 360 4.93 7.75 -7.77
CA VAL A 360 5.52 7.21 -9.02
C VAL A 360 4.48 7.06 -10.14
N LEU A 361 3.22 6.75 -9.81
CA LEU A 361 2.15 6.65 -10.80
C LEU A 361 1.62 8.01 -11.25
N SER A 362 1.82 9.07 -10.47
CA SER A 362 1.45 10.45 -10.83
C SER A 362 2.43 11.12 -11.81
N VAL A 363 3.54 10.46 -12.17
CA VAL A 363 4.54 11.02 -13.10
C VAL A 363 3.94 11.35 -14.46
N GLY A 364 4.09 12.62 -14.86
CA GLY A 364 3.75 13.18 -16.15
C GLY A 364 3.13 14.57 -16.05
N GLU A 365 2.58 15.07 -17.16
CA GLU A 365 1.98 16.40 -17.24
C GLU A 365 0.74 16.57 -16.35
N GLU A 366 0.54 17.78 -15.86
CA GLU A 366 -0.70 18.17 -15.19
C GLU A 366 -1.86 18.20 -16.16
N GLN A 367 -3.03 17.76 -15.69
CA GLN A 367 -4.25 17.78 -16.49
C GLN A 367 -4.95 19.13 -16.32
N ASN A 368 -5.04 19.89 -17.42
CA ASN A 368 -5.70 21.21 -17.43
C ASN A 368 -7.23 21.14 -17.57
N VAL A 369 -7.81 19.96 -17.81
CA VAL A 369 -9.25 19.79 -17.99
C VAL A 369 -9.90 19.42 -16.66
N LYS A 370 -10.86 20.25 -16.22
CA LYS A 370 -11.64 20.02 -15.00
C LYS A 370 -12.93 19.28 -15.33
N HIS A 371 -13.09 18.08 -14.78
CA HIS A 371 -14.31 17.30 -14.89
C HIS A 371 -15.13 17.32 -13.59
N ASP A 372 -16.45 17.18 -13.73
CA ASP A 372 -17.35 17.01 -12.59
C ASP A 372 -17.22 15.60 -12.01
N ILE A 373 -16.99 15.52 -10.71
CA ILE A 373 -16.82 14.25 -9.97
C ILE A 373 -18.11 13.74 -9.31
N LEU A 374 -19.20 14.52 -9.34
CA LEU A 374 -20.40 14.21 -8.58
C LEU A 374 -20.99 12.84 -8.95
N ASP A 375 -21.16 12.59 -10.25
CA ASP A 375 -21.78 11.37 -10.78
C ASP A 375 -20.83 10.17 -10.86
N CYS A 376 -19.50 10.39 -10.92
CA CYS A 376 -18.53 9.31 -11.05
C CYS A 376 -17.86 8.89 -9.74
N TRP A 377 -17.79 9.78 -8.74
CA TRP A 377 -17.16 9.53 -7.44
C TRP A 377 -18.15 9.66 -6.30
N VAL A 378 -18.70 10.86 -6.06
CA VAL A 378 -19.40 11.20 -4.81
C VAL A 378 -20.70 10.41 -4.63
N ILE A 379 -21.57 10.41 -5.65
CA ILE A 379 -22.85 9.69 -5.61
C ILE A 379 -22.65 8.17 -5.57
N PRO A 380 -21.84 7.55 -6.45
CA PRO A 380 -21.57 6.12 -6.38
C PRO A 380 -20.97 5.68 -5.05
N GLN A 381 -20.11 6.51 -4.44
CA GLN A 381 -19.48 6.18 -3.17
C GLN A 381 -20.48 6.23 -2.01
N ARG A 382 -21.37 7.23 -1.98
CA ARG A 382 -22.52 7.24 -1.05
C ARG A 382 -23.34 5.96 -1.16
N ASP A 383 -23.70 5.58 -2.39
CA ASP A 383 -24.57 4.43 -2.64
C ASP A 383 -23.88 3.12 -2.29
N TYR A 384 -22.56 3.02 -2.52
CA TYR A 384 -21.75 1.92 -2.03
C TYR A 384 -21.82 1.79 -0.50
N HIS A 385 -21.61 2.87 0.25
CA HIS A 385 -21.65 2.84 1.72
C HIS A 385 -23.05 2.52 2.26
N ARG A 386 -24.11 3.05 1.64
CA ARG A 386 -25.49 2.70 1.97
C ARG A 386 -25.75 1.19 1.80
N ASN A 387 -25.34 0.63 0.67
CA ASN A 387 -25.51 -0.81 0.39
C ASN A 387 -24.64 -1.67 1.32
N ALA A 388 -23.40 -1.26 1.57
CA ALA A 388 -22.48 -1.95 2.46
C ALA A 388 -22.94 -1.89 3.93
N GLN A 389 -23.58 -0.81 4.36
CA GLN A 389 -24.21 -0.70 5.67
C GLN A 389 -25.37 -1.70 5.82
N GLN A 390 -26.24 -1.84 4.82
CA GLN A 390 -27.34 -2.81 4.87
C GLN A 390 -26.83 -4.24 4.93
N ARG A 391 -25.76 -4.55 4.18
CA ARG A 391 -25.11 -5.86 4.20
C ARG A 391 -24.45 -6.15 5.55
N SER A 392 -23.63 -5.24 6.07
CA SER A 392 -22.94 -5.41 7.36
C SER A 392 -23.91 -5.53 8.52
N LYS A 393 -25.07 -4.84 8.47
CA LYS A 393 -26.14 -5.01 9.47
C LYS A 393 -26.69 -6.44 9.50
N LYS A 394 -26.92 -7.04 8.33
CA LYS A 394 -27.40 -8.42 8.22
C LYS A 394 -26.34 -9.41 8.71
N GLU A 395 -25.09 -9.23 8.31
CA GLU A 395 -23.96 -10.07 8.74
C GLU A 395 -23.73 -9.98 10.26
N LEU A 396 -23.82 -8.78 10.84
CA LEU A 396 -23.71 -8.57 12.28
C LEU A 396 -24.84 -9.27 13.03
N ALA A 397 -26.10 -9.05 12.63
CA ALA A 397 -27.25 -9.69 13.27
C ALA A 397 -27.19 -11.23 13.18
N ALA A 398 -26.74 -11.77 12.04
CA ALA A 398 -26.53 -13.20 11.89
C ALA A 398 -25.43 -13.72 12.82
N SER A 399 -24.30 -13.02 12.92
CA SER A 399 -23.18 -13.40 13.80
C SER A 399 -23.57 -13.36 15.29
N GLU A 400 -24.29 -12.32 15.73
CA GLU A 400 -24.79 -12.20 17.09
C GLU A 400 -25.80 -13.29 17.41
N CYS A 401 -26.68 -13.61 16.45
CA CYS A 401 -27.64 -14.71 16.59
C CYS A 401 -26.92 -16.06 16.77
N ILE A 402 -25.92 -16.36 15.94
CA ILE A 402 -25.13 -17.60 16.01
C ILE A 402 -24.41 -17.70 17.37
N VAL A 403 -23.71 -16.66 17.80
CA VAL A 403 -22.99 -16.65 19.07
C VAL A 403 -23.97 -16.77 20.25
N ARG A 404 -25.11 -16.08 20.20
CA ARG A 404 -26.14 -16.16 21.23
C ARG A 404 -26.78 -17.54 21.32
N ILE A 405 -27.12 -18.15 20.19
CA ILE A 405 -27.65 -19.52 20.15
C ILE A 405 -26.63 -20.50 20.71
N ALA A 406 -25.36 -20.40 20.31
CA ALA A 406 -24.28 -21.25 20.81
C ALA A 406 -24.10 -21.11 22.34
N LEU A 407 -24.14 -19.87 22.85
CA LEU A 407 -24.07 -19.60 24.29
C LEU A 407 -25.29 -20.15 25.05
N ILE A 408 -26.51 -19.91 24.56
CA ILE A 408 -27.74 -20.45 25.17
C ILE A 408 -27.69 -21.97 25.20
N PHE A 409 -27.28 -22.59 24.09
CA PHE A 409 -27.14 -24.04 24.00
C PHE A 409 -26.10 -24.57 25.00
N SER A 410 -24.97 -23.89 25.16
CA SER A 410 -23.97 -24.21 26.18
C SER A 410 -24.52 -24.10 27.60
N ILE A 411 -25.32 -23.06 27.91
CA ILE A 411 -25.95 -22.87 29.23
C ILE A 411 -26.99 -23.97 29.49
N VAL A 412 -27.86 -24.25 28.51
CA VAL A 412 -28.88 -25.29 28.62
C VAL A 412 -28.25 -26.66 28.83
N LEU A 413 -27.18 -26.98 28.09
CA LEU A 413 -26.44 -28.22 28.25
C LEU A 413 -25.77 -28.32 29.62
N TYR A 414 -25.24 -27.21 30.14
CA TYR A 414 -24.68 -27.15 31.49
C TYR A 414 -25.74 -27.38 32.57
N LEU A 415 -26.90 -26.73 32.46
CA LEU A 415 -28.03 -26.94 33.37
C LEU A 415 -28.54 -28.38 33.31
N ALA A 416 -28.65 -28.96 32.11
CA ALA A 416 -28.99 -30.37 31.92
C ALA A 416 -27.97 -31.30 32.60
N ALA A 417 -26.68 -30.96 32.53
CA ALA A 417 -25.62 -31.69 33.23
C ALA A 417 -25.74 -31.61 34.76
N VAL A 418 -26.02 -30.43 35.31
CA VAL A 418 -26.25 -30.27 36.74
C VAL A 418 -27.48 -31.07 37.19
N ILE A 419 -28.59 -31.03 36.44
CA ILE A 419 -29.80 -31.82 36.74
C ILE A 419 -29.50 -33.32 36.67
N PHE A 420 -28.73 -33.76 35.68
CA PHE A 420 -28.31 -35.15 35.54
C PHE A 420 -27.47 -35.62 36.74
N GLU A 421 -26.52 -34.81 37.22
CA GLU A 421 -25.70 -35.15 38.40
C GLU A 421 -26.51 -35.12 39.71
N LEU A 422 -27.53 -34.26 39.82
CA LEU A 422 -28.44 -34.23 40.96
C LEU A 422 -29.37 -35.46 41.01
N THR A 423 -29.88 -35.89 39.85
CA THR A 423 -30.82 -37.03 39.75
C THR A 423 -30.14 -38.39 39.80
N SER A 424 -28.93 -38.49 39.25
CA SER A 424 -28.10 -39.69 39.30
C SER A 424 -27.34 -39.88 40.62
N GLY A 425 -27.44 -38.92 41.54
CA GLY A 425 -26.87 -38.99 42.89
C GLY A 425 -25.37 -38.66 42.98
N GLY A 426 -24.78 -38.06 41.95
CA GLY A 426 -23.37 -37.67 41.93
C GLY A 426 -23.02 -36.52 42.87
N LEU A 427 -23.97 -35.62 43.15
CA LEU A 427 -23.69 -34.38 43.88
C LEU A 427 -24.05 -34.35 45.36
N ILE A 428 -25.09 -35.03 45.89
CA ILE A 428 -25.38 -35.12 47.36
C ILE A 428 -26.57 -36.05 47.76
N PHE A 429 -27.44 -36.54 46.86
CA PHE A 429 -28.66 -37.31 47.25
C PHE A 429 -28.66 -38.78 46.79
N LYS A 430 -29.41 -39.64 47.50
CA LYS A 430 -29.74 -41.01 47.03
C LYS A 430 -30.30 -40.90 45.60
N PRO A 431 -29.82 -41.71 44.64
CA PRO A 431 -30.23 -41.63 43.25
C PRO A 431 -31.74 -41.77 43.13
N LEU A 432 -32.39 -40.79 42.48
CA LEU A 432 -33.84 -40.76 42.28
C LEU A 432 -34.26 -41.70 41.13
N LEU A 433 -33.33 -41.92 40.20
CA LEU A 433 -33.45 -42.83 39.07
C LEU A 433 -32.25 -43.80 39.11
N HIS A 434 -32.46 -45.06 38.78
CA HIS A 434 -31.40 -46.04 38.50
C HIS A 434 -31.32 -46.32 36.98
N PRO A 435 -30.79 -45.40 36.16
CA PRO A 435 -30.43 -45.75 34.79
C PRO A 435 -29.41 -46.88 34.81
N ALA A 436 -29.55 -47.88 33.93
CA ALA A 436 -28.61 -48.99 33.83
C ALA A 436 -27.18 -48.53 33.46
N ASP A 437 -27.04 -47.38 32.78
CA ASP A 437 -25.78 -46.91 32.18
C ASP A 437 -25.41 -45.46 32.55
N VAL A 438 -25.54 -45.06 33.82
CA VAL A 438 -25.24 -43.69 34.30
C VAL A 438 -23.87 -43.16 33.82
N ASN A 439 -22.85 -44.02 33.84
CA ASN A 439 -21.49 -43.64 33.43
C ASN A 439 -21.39 -43.30 31.94
N VAL A 440 -22.09 -44.03 31.07
CA VAL A 440 -22.07 -43.76 29.62
C VAL A 440 -22.70 -42.40 29.32
N TYR A 441 -23.84 -42.11 29.94
CA TYR A 441 -24.49 -40.79 29.80
C TYR A 441 -23.63 -39.65 30.34
N ARG A 442 -22.92 -39.87 31.46
CA ARG A 442 -21.98 -38.90 32.03
C ARG A 442 -20.83 -38.59 31.06
N THR A 443 -20.20 -39.62 30.49
CA THR A 443 -19.12 -39.46 29.49
C THR A 443 -19.59 -38.68 28.27
N VAL A 444 -20.73 -39.07 27.68
CA VAL A 444 -21.30 -38.37 26.50
C VAL A 444 -21.57 -36.90 26.81
N LEU A 445 -22.12 -36.61 27.99
CA LEU A 445 -22.46 -35.26 28.40
C LEU A 445 -21.22 -34.37 28.59
N LYS A 446 -20.15 -34.91 29.19
CA LYS A 446 -18.87 -34.19 29.33
C LYS A 446 -18.24 -33.87 27.97
N ILE A 447 -18.23 -34.83 27.04
CA ILE A 447 -17.67 -34.64 25.69
C ILE A 447 -18.46 -33.57 24.93
N LEU A 448 -19.80 -33.65 24.96
CA LEU A 448 -20.66 -32.64 24.33
C LEU A 448 -20.41 -31.26 24.94
N LEU A 449 -20.43 -31.16 26.27
CA LEU A 449 -20.26 -29.90 26.98
C LEU A 449 -18.92 -29.24 26.65
N GLY A 450 -17.82 -29.99 26.72
CA GLY A 450 -16.49 -29.46 26.42
C GLY A 450 -16.32 -29.06 24.95
N THR A 451 -16.86 -29.86 24.02
CA THR A 451 -16.77 -29.56 22.58
C THR A 451 -17.59 -28.34 22.19
N ILE A 452 -18.83 -28.23 22.68
CA ILE A 452 -19.71 -27.09 22.39
C ILE A 452 -19.16 -25.81 23.01
N SER A 453 -18.61 -25.88 24.22
CA SER A 453 -17.97 -24.73 24.88
C SER A 453 -16.77 -24.23 24.07
N ALA A 454 -15.90 -25.15 23.61
CA ALA A 454 -14.76 -24.81 22.78
C ALA A 454 -15.18 -24.25 21.41
N ALA A 455 -16.13 -24.90 20.74
CA ALA A 455 -16.67 -24.42 19.46
C ALA A 455 -17.27 -23.02 19.59
N THR A 456 -18.02 -22.75 20.67
CA THR A 456 -18.58 -21.43 20.96
C THR A 456 -17.48 -20.37 21.11
N LEU A 457 -16.42 -20.67 21.85
CA LEU A 457 -15.28 -19.77 22.04
C LEU A 457 -14.56 -19.47 20.72
N PHE A 458 -14.28 -20.50 19.91
CA PHE A 458 -13.59 -20.32 18.63
C PHE A 458 -14.43 -19.58 17.59
N VAL A 459 -15.75 -19.83 17.54
CA VAL A 459 -16.67 -19.10 16.67
C VAL A 459 -16.79 -17.64 17.12
N ALA A 460 -16.89 -17.37 18.42
CA ALA A 460 -16.89 -16.01 18.96
C ALA A 460 -15.59 -15.26 18.62
N ASN A 461 -14.43 -15.92 18.75
CA ASN A 461 -13.14 -15.36 18.36
C ASN A 461 -13.06 -15.07 16.86
N TYR A 462 -13.55 -15.99 16.00
CA TYR A 462 -13.63 -15.78 14.55
C TYR A 462 -14.43 -14.51 14.20
N TYR A 463 -15.65 -14.36 14.75
CA TYR A 463 -16.47 -13.18 14.49
C TYR A 463 -15.90 -11.90 15.10
N GLY A 464 -15.25 -11.98 16.26
CA GLY A 464 -14.54 -10.86 16.88
C GLY A 464 -13.47 -10.27 15.96
N ARG A 465 -12.69 -11.14 15.29
CA ARG A 465 -11.64 -10.73 14.35
C ARG A 465 -12.16 -10.13 13.05
N LEU A 466 -13.45 -10.27 12.72
CA LEU A 466 -14.04 -9.62 11.54
C LEU A 466 -14.38 -8.14 11.76
N SER A 467 -14.40 -7.65 13.00
CA SER A 467 -14.67 -6.23 13.34
C SER A 467 -15.96 -5.66 12.72
N LEU A 468 -16.98 -6.51 12.50
CA LEU A 468 -18.24 -6.13 11.85
C LEU A 468 -18.93 -4.89 12.47
N PRO A 469 -18.98 -4.70 13.81
CA PRO A 469 -19.57 -3.51 14.39
C PRO A 469 -18.86 -2.20 13.99
N ARG A 470 -17.51 -2.23 13.93
CA ARG A 470 -16.71 -1.06 13.53
C ARG A 470 -16.95 -0.73 12.06
N THR A 471 -16.84 -1.73 11.18
CA THR A 471 -17.10 -1.56 9.75
C THR A 471 -18.52 -1.06 9.46
N HIS A 472 -19.52 -1.52 10.21
CA HIS A 472 -20.88 -0.99 10.10
C HIS A 472 -20.97 0.49 10.49
N SER A 473 -20.32 0.88 11.60
CA SER A 473 -20.25 2.28 12.04
C SER A 473 -19.54 3.18 11.03
N ASP A 474 -18.46 2.71 10.44
CA ASP A 474 -17.68 3.47 9.45
C ASP A 474 -18.52 3.77 8.20
N HIS A 475 -19.23 2.77 7.67
CA HIS A 475 -20.13 2.97 6.53
C HIS A 475 -21.29 3.94 6.84
N GLN A 476 -21.82 3.93 8.07
CA GLN A 476 -22.84 4.91 8.48
C GLN A 476 -22.30 6.35 8.48
N LYS A 477 -21.09 6.54 9.01
CA LYS A 477 -20.45 7.86 9.06
C LYS A 477 -20.13 8.37 7.65
N LEU A 478 -19.59 7.51 6.79
CA LEU A 478 -19.28 7.87 5.41
C LEU A 478 -20.53 8.16 4.58
N GLU A 479 -21.64 7.42 4.74
CA GLU A 479 -22.88 7.78 4.04
C GLU A 479 -23.35 9.19 4.43
N ARG A 480 -23.30 9.55 5.72
CA ARG A 480 -23.65 10.90 6.19
C ARG A 480 -22.71 11.95 5.63
N PHE A 481 -21.41 11.66 5.60
CA PHE A 481 -20.40 12.54 5.03
C PHE A 481 -20.66 12.81 3.55
N TYR A 482 -20.83 11.78 2.71
CA TYR A 482 -21.12 11.99 1.29
C TYR A 482 -22.45 12.70 1.05
N ASN A 483 -23.48 12.47 1.88
CA ASN A 483 -24.71 13.26 1.80
C ASN A 483 -24.47 14.76 2.06
N ALA A 484 -23.63 15.08 3.05
CA ALA A 484 -23.25 16.47 3.32
C ALA A 484 -22.41 17.06 2.19
N ALA A 485 -21.47 16.29 1.63
CA ALA A 485 -20.64 16.72 0.50
C ALA A 485 -21.48 16.99 -0.77
N ILE A 486 -22.46 16.14 -1.08
CA ILE A 486 -23.40 16.37 -2.20
C ILE A 486 -24.16 17.69 -2.00
N ALA A 487 -24.62 17.96 -0.77
CA ALA A 487 -25.31 19.21 -0.45
C ALA A 487 -24.40 20.44 -0.50
N GLU A 488 -23.11 20.30 -0.19
CA GLU A 488 -22.12 21.38 -0.31
C GLU A 488 -21.77 21.67 -1.77
N ILE A 489 -21.46 20.63 -2.55
CA ILE A 489 -21.18 20.74 -3.99
C ILE A 489 -22.37 21.38 -4.72
N GLY A 490 -23.60 20.99 -4.37
CA GLY A 490 -24.80 21.59 -4.93
C GLY A 490 -25.00 23.07 -4.57
N ARG A 491 -24.42 23.57 -3.47
CA ARG A 491 -24.53 24.97 -3.04
C ARG A 491 -23.40 25.86 -3.55
N CYS A 492 -22.17 25.38 -3.43
CA CYS A 492 -20.95 26.18 -3.63
C CYS A 492 -20.16 25.76 -4.88
N GLY A 493 -20.58 24.69 -5.56
CA GLY A 493 -19.82 24.06 -6.63
C GLY A 493 -18.66 23.20 -6.12
N GLN A 494 -17.95 22.57 -7.05
CA GLN A 494 -16.75 21.77 -6.78
C GLN A 494 -15.54 22.69 -6.61
N THR A 495 -15.24 23.07 -5.36
CA THR A 495 -14.03 23.84 -5.02
C THR A 495 -12.87 22.92 -4.65
N GLU A 496 -11.64 23.41 -4.75
CA GLU A 496 -10.44 22.63 -4.39
C GLU A 496 -10.44 22.21 -2.91
N GLY A 497 -10.91 23.08 -2.01
CA GLY A 497 -11.05 22.74 -0.59
C GLY A 497 -12.07 21.61 -0.33
N VAL A 498 -13.16 21.53 -1.11
CA VAL A 498 -14.12 20.42 -1.02
C VAL A 498 -13.50 19.11 -1.53
N LEU A 499 -12.73 19.17 -2.63
CA LEU A 499 -12.00 18.01 -3.16
C LEU A 499 -10.96 17.49 -2.18
N GLU A 500 -10.19 18.39 -1.57
CA GLU A 500 -9.20 18.05 -0.56
C GLU A 500 -9.87 17.41 0.67
N GLN A 501 -10.99 17.95 1.14
CA GLN A 501 -11.72 17.39 2.27
C GLN A 501 -12.31 16.01 1.95
N LEU A 502 -12.90 15.83 0.77
CA LEU A 502 -13.39 14.53 0.29
C LEU A 502 -12.28 13.48 0.28
N ALA A 503 -11.14 13.82 -0.33
CA ALA A 503 -9.99 12.94 -0.42
C ALA A 503 -9.42 12.61 0.98
N ARG A 504 -9.26 13.62 1.83
CA ARG A 504 -8.72 13.47 3.19
C ARG A 504 -9.58 12.53 4.04
N GLU A 505 -10.88 12.74 4.09
CA GLU A 505 -11.79 11.91 4.92
C GLU A 505 -11.84 10.46 4.42
N GLU A 506 -11.79 10.25 3.10
CA GLU A 506 -11.74 8.91 2.51
C GLU A 506 -10.44 8.17 2.85
N LEU A 507 -9.31 8.86 2.81
CA LEU A 507 -8.00 8.29 3.18
C LEU A 507 -7.88 8.04 4.69
N ILE A 508 -8.47 8.91 5.52
CA ILE A 508 -8.54 8.74 6.98
C ILE A 508 -9.37 7.50 7.33
N GLU A 509 -10.55 7.31 6.73
CA GLU A 509 -11.36 6.11 6.98
C GLU A 509 -10.60 4.84 6.60
N ASN A 510 -9.96 4.84 5.42
CA ASN A 510 -9.16 3.71 4.97
C ASN A 510 -7.96 3.44 5.91
N GLY A 511 -7.35 4.48 6.47
CA GLY A 511 -6.31 4.38 7.50
C GLY A 511 -6.81 3.77 8.80
N ASN A 512 -7.93 4.26 9.32
CA ASN A 512 -8.58 3.73 10.52
C ASN A 512 -8.95 2.26 10.32
N TRP A 513 -9.53 1.92 9.15
CA TRP A 513 -9.83 0.56 8.74
C TRP A 513 -8.59 -0.33 8.74
N SER A 514 -7.50 0.12 8.12
CA SER A 514 -6.24 -0.63 8.07
C SER A 514 -5.69 -0.89 9.47
N SER A 515 -5.72 0.13 10.34
CA SER A 515 -5.22 0.04 11.72
C SER A 515 -5.94 -1.07 12.51
N TYR A 516 -7.28 -1.04 12.61
CA TYR A 516 -7.97 -2.07 13.39
C TYR A 516 -7.95 -3.45 12.73
N GLN A 517 -7.81 -3.54 11.40
CA GLN A 517 -7.64 -4.83 10.72
C GLN A 517 -6.25 -5.43 10.97
N ARG A 518 -5.22 -4.60 11.16
CA ARG A 518 -3.87 -5.04 11.53
C ARG A 518 -3.84 -5.70 12.91
N ASP A 519 -4.63 -5.18 13.86
CA ASP A 519 -4.79 -5.77 15.19
C ASP A 519 -5.50 -7.13 15.17
N ASN A 520 -6.25 -7.43 14.10
CA ASN A 520 -6.93 -8.70 13.93
C ASN A 520 -6.00 -9.83 13.42
N LYS A 521 -4.68 -9.66 13.45
CA LYS A 521 -3.75 -10.75 13.13
C LYS A 521 -4.10 -11.99 13.94
N PRO A 522 -4.04 -13.20 13.36
CA PRO A 522 -4.16 -14.41 14.15
C PRO A 522 -3.01 -14.40 15.16
N ASP A 523 -3.29 -14.12 16.44
CA ASP A 523 -2.34 -14.33 17.52
C ASP A 523 -2.10 -15.83 17.65
N ILE A 524 -1.11 -16.29 16.90
CA ILE A 524 -0.56 -17.64 16.97
C ILE A 524 0.92 -17.52 17.33
N SER A 525 1.22 -16.58 18.24
CA SER A 525 2.46 -16.51 19.01
C SER A 525 2.39 -17.58 20.10
N LEU A 526 2.80 -18.79 19.72
CA LEU A 526 3.37 -19.77 20.64
C LEU A 526 4.89 -19.59 20.63
#